data_AF-A0A6V8E3N1-F1
#
_entry.id   AF-A0A6V8E3N1-F1
#
_cell.length_a   1.000
_cell.length_b   1.000
_cell.length_c   1.000
_cell.angle_alpha   90.00
_cell.angle_beta   90.00
_cell.angle_gamma   90.00
#
_symmetry.space_group_name_H-M   'P 1'
#
loop_
_entity.id
_entity.type
_entity.pdbx_description
1 polymer ?
#
loop_
_entity_poly.entity_id
_entity_poly.type
_entity_poly.pdbx_seq_one_letter_code
_entity_poly.pdbx_strand_id
1 'polypeptide(L)'
;MLYVSACALLTFWIFFPESNYYSPESFPIQPTMSSNGDYAVVMVIAATLMVAFSAELFAISSLQQEEVFIVLKKRALLKTYLVSAIVLIGFYFGDYFEFNWVSGQVDEKVIATLILFSQALILALICVPGKRSDNLLRVGEARTKSFAIMSLLTLAILIFITSFMLQNTTEYSTGNRYLEESLWLTASFTIMLSITQILPRYGFDGAARPEYWWLRITILFAPALIYWFNHLAIFIIPALWCVASLTIVLPNLIEQDAKSPSKQGIGLIIGSMILILIITSATANMLGYFILLGSTSMIISNVTSQLIPPH
;
A
#
# COMPACT_ATOMS: atom_id res chain seq x y z
N MET A 1 6.17 17.45 -6.83
CA MET A 1 7.03 17.11 -7.99
C MET A 1 7.54 15.69 -7.88
N LEU A 2 8.42 15.37 -6.91
CA LEU A 2 9.04 14.03 -6.81
C LEU A 2 8.05 12.85 -6.75
N TYR A 3 7.01 12.90 -5.92
CA TYR A 3 6.01 11.83 -5.85
C TYR A 3 5.28 11.60 -7.17
N VAL A 4 4.82 12.68 -7.83
CA VAL A 4 4.12 12.59 -9.13
C VAL A 4 5.05 11.99 -10.19
N SER A 5 6.31 12.43 -10.23
CA SER A 5 7.31 11.88 -11.15
C SER A 5 7.59 10.40 -10.87
N ALA A 6 7.67 10.00 -9.60
CA ALA A 6 7.84 8.61 -9.22
C ALA A 6 6.64 7.75 -9.63
N CYS A 7 5.40 8.20 -9.38
CA CYS A 7 4.21 7.50 -9.84
C CYS A 7 4.21 7.38 -11.37
N ALA A 8 4.45 8.47 -12.10
CA ALA A 8 4.49 8.47 -13.56
C ALA A 8 5.53 7.49 -14.12
N LEU A 9 6.72 7.45 -13.53
CA LEU A 9 7.78 6.51 -13.88
C LEU A 9 7.32 5.07 -13.58
N LEU A 10 6.84 4.81 -12.37
CA LEU A 10 6.42 3.48 -11.94
C LEU A 10 5.19 2.93 -12.67
N THR A 11 4.38 3.80 -13.27
CA THR A 11 3.23 3.45 -14.12
C THR A 11 3.53 3.58 -15.62
N PHE A 12 4.78 3.79 -16.00
CA PHE A 12 5.15 4.06 -17.40
C PHE A 12 4.82 2.90 -18.34
N TRP A 13 4.89 1.66 -17.84
CA TRP A 13 4.53 0.43 -18.55
C TRP A 13 3.08 0.43 -19.08
N ILE A 14 2.16 1.15 -18.44
CA ILE A 14 0.77 1.28 -18.92
C ILE A 14 0.71 2.01 -20.27
N PHE A 15 1.53 3.04 -20.44
CA PHE A 15 1.51 3.89 -21.63
C PHE A 15 2.35 3.28 -22.76
N PHE A 16 3.30 2.43 -22.40
CA PHE A 16 4.24 1.80 -23.33
C PHE A 16 4.39 0.31 -22.98
N PRO A 17 3.35 -0.51 -23.21
CA PRO A 17 3.41 -1.93 -22.90
C PRO A 17 4.43 -2.60 -23.81
N GLU A 18 5.25 -3.49 -23.23
CA GLU A 18 6.38 -4.12 -23.93
C GLU A 18 5.91 -4.97 -25.12
N SER A 19 4.68 -5.50 -25.03
CA SER A 19 4.02 -6.28 -26.08
C SER A 19 3.92 -5.55 -27.42
N ASN A 20 3.84 -4.22 -27.41
CA ASN A 20 3.77 -3.38 -28.62
C ASN A 20 5.12 -3.24 -29.36
N TYR A 21 6.20 -3.78 -28.80
CA TYR A 21 7.56 -3.63 -29.34
C TYR A 21 8.22 -4.95 -29.74
N TYR A 22 7.56 -6.09 -29.53
CA TYR A 22 8.16 -7.41 -29.84
C TYR A 22 8.11 -7.78 -31.32
N SER A 23 7.10 -7.32 -32.08
CA SER A 23 6.97 -7.69 -33.49
C SER A 23 6.43 -6.54 -34.36
N PRO A 24 6.75 -6.49 -35.66
CA PRO A 24 6.18 -5.48 -36.56
C PRO A 24 4.65 -5.51 -36.63
N GLU A 25 4.04 -6.66 -36.36
CA GLU A 25 2.58 -6.83 -36.32
C GLU A 25 1.94 -6.26 -35.03
N SER A 26 2.75 -6.00 -34.00
CA SER A 26 2.31 -5.37 -32.76
C SER A 26 2.26 -3.84 -32.83
N PHE A 27 2.70 -3.23 -33.94
CA PHE A 27 2.55 -1.80 -34.13
C PHE A 27 1.08 -1.41 -34.26
N PRO A 28 0.66 -0.30 -33.65
CA PRO A 28 -0.71 0.16 -33.76
C PRO A 28 -1.04 0.49 -35.22
N ILE A 29 -2.02 -0.23 -35.77
CA ILE A 29 -2.51 -0.07 -37.14
C ILE A 29 -3.25 1.25 -37.32
N GLN A 30 -3.76 1.82 -36.22
CA GLN A 30 -4.43 3.12 -36.19
C GLN A 30 -3.60 4.16 -35.45
N PRO A 31 -3.54 5.41 -35.95
CA PRO A 31 -2.77 6.49 -35.33
C PRO A 31 -3.34 6.95 -33.98
N THR A 32 -4.58 6.58 -33.68
CA THR A 32 -5.28 6.90 -32.44
C THR A 32 -6.07 5.70 -31.94
N MET A 33 -6.17 5.56 -30.62
CA MET A 33 -7.11 4.63 -29.98
C MET A 33 -8.56 4.99 -30.38
N SER A 34 -9.46 4.00 -30.34
CA SER A 34 -10.87 4.23 -30.72
C SER A 34 -11.54 5.25 -29.79
N SER A 35 -12.51 6.02 -30.31
CA SER A 35 -13.29 6.98 -29.50
C SER A 35 -14.22 6.28 -28.50
N ASN A 36 -14.52 5.00 -28.74
CA ASN A 36 -15.20 4.10 -27.81
C ASN A 36 -14.19 3.34 -26.92
N GLY A 37 -12.96 3.83 -26.81
CA GLY A 37 -11.80 3.07 -26.36
C GLY A 37 -11.86 2.54 -24.93
N ASP A 38 -10.92 1.65 -24.63
CA ASP A 38 -10.79 0.92 -23.36
C ASP A 38 -10.65 1.81 -22.11
N TYR A 39 -10.45 3.11 -22.29
CA TYR A 39 -10.34 4.07 -21.20
C TYR A 39 -11.69 4.70 -20.87
N ALA A 40 -12.31 4.21 -19.80
CA ALA A 40 -13.38 4.96 -19.16
C ALA A 40 -12.82 6.32 -18.69
N VAL A 41 -13.27 7.42 -19.30
CA VAL A 41 -12.81 8.79 -18.99
C VAL A 41 -12.86 9.07 -17.49
N VAL A 42 -13.88 8.56 -16.80
CA VAL A 42 -14.04 8.66 -15.35
C VAL A 42 -12.87 8.02 -14.59
N MET A 43 -12.40 6.85 -15.01
CA MET A 43 -11.28 6.15 -14.37
C MET A 43 -9.95 6.86 -14.59
N VAL A 44 -9.74 7.44 -15.77
CA VAL A 44 -8.55 8.26 -16.07
C VAL A 44 -8.52 9.51 -15.19
N ILE A 45 -9.67 10.20 -15.07
CA ILE A 45 -9.81 11.36 -14.18
C ILE A 45 -9.56 10.93 -12.73
N ALA A 46 -10.17 9.84 -12.28
CA ALA A 46 -10.01 9.33 -10.91
C ALA A 46 -8.55 8.97 -10.60
N ALA A 47 -7.86 8.25 -11.50
CA ALA A 47 -6.45 7.90 -11.33
C ALA A 47 -5.55 9.16 -11.29
N THR A 48 -5.81 10.14 -12.16
CA THR A 48 -5.06 11.41 -12.19
C THR A 48 -5.25 12.20 -10.89
N LEU A 49 -6.50 12.32 -10.42
CA LEU A 49 -6.82 12.98 -9.15
C LEU A 49 -6.19 12.23 -7.97
N MET A 50 -6.16 10.90 -8.01
CA MET A 50 -5.55 10.06 -6.99
C MET A 50 -4.04 10.31 -6.89
N VAL A 51 -3.33 10.41 -8.02
CA VAL A 51 -1.90 10.79 -8.03
C VAL A 51 -1.70 12.21 -7.49
N ALA A 52 -2.52 13.17 -7.92
CA ALA A 52 -2.40 14.56 -7.51
C ALA A 52 -2.60 14.73 -5.98
N PHE A 53 -3.65 14.13 -5.42
CA PHE A 53 -3.96 14.25 -3.99
C PHE A 53 -3.01 13.40 -3.13
N SER A 54 -2.56 12.25 -3.63
CA SER A 54 -1.49 11.49 -2.97
C SER A 54 -0.18 12.27 -2.93
N ALA A 55 0.13 13.10 -3.94
CA ALA A 55 1.29 13.98 -3.89
C ALA A 55 1.18 15.05 -2.78
N GLU A 56 -0.02 15.63 -2.59
CA GLU A 56 -0.29 16.53 -1.46
C GLU A 56 -0.06 15.80 -0.12
N LEU A 57 -0.63 14.61 0.04
CA LEU A 57 -0.47 13.80 1.26
C LEU A 57 0.98 13.36 1.51
N PHE A 58 1.73 13.03 0.46
CA PHE A 58 3.14 12.68 0.55
C PHE A 58 3.98 13.86 1.03
N ALA A 59 3.73 15.07 0.49
CA ALA A 59 4.41 16.27 0.98
C ALA A 59 4.08 16.55 2.45
N ILE A 60 2.80 16.41 2.83
CA ILE A 60 2.34 16.55 4.21
C ILE A 60 2.97 15.48 5.10
N SER A 61 3.20 14.26 4.60
CA SER A 61 3.82 13.17 5.35
C SER A 61 5.35 13.25 5.42
N SER A 62 6.01 14.07 4.60
CA SER A 62 7.46 14.29 4.65
C SER A 62 7.89 15.54 5.42
N LEU A 63 7.10 16.63 5.39
CA LEU A 63 7.49 17.93 5.98
C LEU A 63 7.12 18.10 7.46
N GLN A 64 7.90 18.85 8.24
CA GLN A 64 7.55 19.13 9.64
C GLN A 64 6.18 19.83 9.75
N GLN A 65 5.40 19.47 10.79
CA GLN A 65 4.01 19.90 10.92
C GLN A 65 3.92 21.33 11.46
N GLU A 66 3.72 22.30 10.56
CA GLU A 66 3.35 23.68 10.90
C GLU A 66 1.82 23.87 10.93
N GLU A 67 1.34 24.88 11.67
CA GLU A 67 -0.09 25.18 11.82
C GLU A 67 -0.81 25.41 10.48
N VAL A 68 -0.11 25.98 9.50
CA VAL A 68 -0.60 26.23 8.14
C VAL A 68 -1.01 24.93 7.43
N PHE A 69 -0.39 23.80 7.76
CA PHE A 69 -0.67 22.51 7.14
C PHE A 69 -1.95 21.82 7.66
N ILE A 70 -2.57 22.31 8.73
CA ILE A 70 -3.78 21.67 9.31
C ILE A 70 -4.95 21.71 8.32
N VAL A 71 -5.21 22.87 7.72
CA VAL A 71 -6.29 23.04 6.74
C VAL A 71 -6.00 22.26 5.47
N LEU A 72 -4.74 22.30 4.99
CA LEU A 72 -4.31 21.57 3.82
C LEU A 72 -4.47 20.06 4.01
N LYS A 73 -4.02 19.52 5.15
CA LYS A 73 -4.18 18.12 5.54
C LYS A 73 -5.64 17.68 5.51
N LYS A 74 -6.55 18.46 6.13
CA LYS A 74 -7.98 18.10 6.15
C LYS A 74 -8.56 18.04 4.74
N ARG A 75 -8.24 19.01 3.89
CA ARG A 75 -8.71 19.07 2.49
C ARG A 75 -8.13 17.92 1.66
N ALA A 76 -6.83 17.68 1.74
CA ALA A 76 -6.16 16.60 1.03
C ALA A 76 -6.76 15.23 1.41
N LEU A 77 -6.93 14.95 2.71
CA LEU A 77 -7.55 13.71 3.18
C LEU A 77 -8.98 13.53 2.65
N LEU A 78 -9.81 14.58 2.71
CA LEU A 78 -11.19 14.52 2.21
C LEU A 78 -11.24 14.20 0.72
N LYS A 79 -10.39 14.88 -0.07
CA LYS A 79 -10.28 14.65 -1.52
C LYS A 79 -9.86 13.20 -1.80
N THR A 80 -8.84 12.68 -1.09
CA THR A 80 -8.38 11.31 -1.25
C THR A 80 -9.46 10.29 -0.90
N TYR A 81 -10.19 10.47 0.21
CA TYR A 81 -11.28 9.56 0.57
C TYR A 81 -12.40 9.55 -0.47
N LEU A 82 -12.77 10.71 -1.01
CA LEU A 82 -13.78 10.82 -2.04
C LEU A 82 -13.34 10.10 -3.33
N VAL A 83 -12.11 10.32 -3.78
CA VAL A 83 -11.57 9.65 -4.97
C VAL A 83 -11.43 8.14 -4.75
N SER A 84 -10.93 7.71 -3.59
CA SER A 84 -10.86 6.28 -3.23
C SER A 84 -12.23 5.60 -3.24
N ALA A 85 -13.29 6.28 -2.78
CA ALA A 85 -14.65 5.75 -2.86
C ALA A 85 -15.13 5.61 -4.32
N ILE A 86 -14.86 6.61 -5.17
CA ILE A 86 -15.18 6.54 -6.60
C ILE A 86 -14.44 5.36 -7.28
N VAL A 87 -13.16 5.15 -6.96
CA VAL A 87 -12.38 4.03 -7.51
C VAL A 87 -12.93 2.69 -7.05
N LEU A 88 -13.31 2.53 -5.78
CA LEU A 88 -13.95 1.30 -5.29
C LEU A 88 -15.30 1.03 -5.98
N ILE A 89 -16.11 2.07 -6.20
CA ILE A 89 -17.36 1.96 -6.96
C ILE A 89 -17.06 1.56 -8.40
N GLY A 90 -16.02 2.12 -9.02
CA GLY A 90 -15.54 1.72 -10.35
C GLY A 90 -15.10 0.26 -10.39
N PHE A 91 -14.39 -0.22 -9.35
CA PHE A 91 -14.02 -1.63 -9.23
C PHE A 91 -15.22 -2.57 -9.10
N TYR A 92 -16.24 -2.13 -8.37
CA TYR A 92 -17.50 -2.87 -8.25
C TYR A 92 -18.25 -2.97 -9.58
N PHE A 93 -18.46 -1.85 -10.28
CA PHE A 93 -19.19 -1.84 -11.56
C PHE A 93 -18.42 -2.49 -12.72
N GLY A 94 -17.10 -2.61 -12.60
CA GLY A 94 -16.27 -3.31 -13.58
C GLY A 94 -16.05 -4.78 -13.27
N ASP A 95 -16.75 -5.35 -12.29
CA ASP A 95 -16.65 -6.75 -11.84
C ASP A 95 -15.22 -7.21 -11.49
N TYR A 96 -14.33 -6.27 -11.17
CA TYR A 96 -12.91 -6.54 -10.93
C TYR A 96 -12.67 -7.30 -9.61
N PHE A 97 -13.64 -7.34 -8.70
CA PHE A 97 -13.54 -8.15 -7.49
C PHE A 97 -13.70 -9.66 -7.73
N GLU A 98 -14.34 -10.05 -8.84
CA GLU A 98 -14.52 -11.44 -9.25
C GLU A 98 -13.49 -11.90 -10.30
N PHE A 99 -12.55 -11.02 -10.63
CA PHE A 99 -11.54 -11.30 -11.65
C PHE A 99 -10.48 -12.27 -11.14
N ASN A 100 -10.03 -13.17 -12.01
CA ASN A 100 -8.84 -13.96 -11.74
C ASN A 100 -7.59 -13.10 -11.99
N TRP A 101 -6.94 -12.71 -10.90
CA TRP A 101 -5.78 -11.82 -10.91
C TRP A 101 -4.47 -12.49 -11.35
N VAL A 102 -4.46 -13.83 -11.52
CA VAL A 102 -3.28 -14.60 -11.97
C VAL A 102 -3.23 -14.75 -13.49
N SER A 103 -4.39 -14.96 -14.13
CA SER A 103 -4.46 -15.49 -15.51
C SER A 103 -4.06 -14.49 -16.63
N GLY A 104 -3.45 -13.35 -16.30
CA GLY A 104 -2.96 -12.36 -17.27
C GLY A 104 -4.04 -11.69 -18.12
N GLN A 105 -5.32 -11.96 -17.86
CA GLN A 105 -6.46 -11.36 -18.56
C GLN A 105 -6.84 -9.98 -18.00
N VAL A 106 -6.22 -9.55 -16.91
CA VAL A 106 -6.49 -8.25 -16.29
C VAL A 106 -5.77 -7.17 -17.11
N ASP A 107 -6.52 -6.15 -17.52
CA ASP A 107 -5.92 -4.96 -18.14
C ASP A 107 -4.90 -4.33 -17.18
N GLU A 108 -3.67 -4.17 -17.66
CA GLU A 108 -2.55 -3.51 -16.99
C GLU A 108 -2.93 -2.17 -16.33
N LYS A 109 -3.87 -1.43 -16.94
CA LYS A 109 -4.41 -0.16 -16.42
C LYS A 109 -5.15 -0.35 -15.09
N VAL A 110 -5.86 -1.46 -14.93
CA VAL A 110 -6.61 -1.80 -13.71
C VAL A 110 -5.65 -2.12 -12.58
N ILE A 111 -4.60 -2.89 -12.88
CA ILE A 111 -3.54 -3.21 -11.93
C ILE A 111 -2.85 -1.94 -11.44
N ALA A 112 -2.51 -1.03 -12.35
CA ALA A 112 -1.94 0.25 -11.96
C ALA A 112 -2.90 1.09 -11.10
N THR A 113 -4.18 1.11 -11.44
CA THR A 113 -5.21 1.79 -10.64
C THR A 113 -5.26 1.20 -9.23
N LEU A 114 -5.17 -0.13 -9.09
CA LEU A 114 -5.13 -0.82 -7.81
C LEU A 114 -3.88 -0.44 -7.00
N ILE A 115 -2.71 -0.38 -7.64
CA ILE A 115 -1.46 0.02 -7.00
C ILE A 115 -1.55 1.47 -6.50
N LEU A 116 -2.03 2.39 -7.35
CA LEU A 116 -2.21 3.80 -6.99
C LEU A 116 -3.27 3.97 -5.88
N PHE A 117 -4.33 3.16 -5.91
CA PHE A 117 -5.34 3.10 -4.86
C PHE A 117 -4.75 2.66 -3.52
N SER A 118 -3.96 1.59 -3.52
CA SER A 118 -3.21 1.14 -2.34
C SER A 118 -2.30 2.25 -1.80
N GLN A 119 -1.58 2.95 -2.68
CA GLN A 119 -0.72 4.07 -2.28
C GLN A 119 -1.50 5.20 -1.61
N ALA A 120 -2.62 5.61 -2.21
CA ALA A 120 -3.48 6.66 -1.70
C ALA A 120 -4.01 6.33 -0.29
N LEU A 121 -4.45 5.08 -0.08
CA LEU A 121 -4.94 4.61 1.21
C LEU A 121 -3.84 4.57 2.28
N ILE A 122 -2.66 4.03 1.95
CA ILE A 122 -1.52 4.00 2.88
C ILE A 122 -1.12 5.42 3.29
N LEU A 123 -1.07 6.36 2.34
CA LEU A 123 -0.75 7.75 2.64
C LEU A 123 -1.80 8.39 3.57
N ALA A 124 -3.08 8.24 3.24
CA ALA A 124 -4.17 8.88 3.95
C ALA A 124 -4.42 8.29 5.35
N LEU A 125 -4.38 6.96 5.47
CA LEU A 125 -4.74 6.24 6.69
C LEU A 125 -3.54 5.93 7.58
N ILE A 126 -2.33 5.83 7.03
CA ILE A 126 -1.14 5.39 7.80
C ILE A 126 -0.07 6.48 7.84
N CYS A 127 0.46 6.95 6.72
CA CYS A 127 1.61 7.86 6.73
C CYS A 127 1.29 9.22 7.35
N VAL A 128 0.17 9.83 6.96
CA VAL A 128 -0.22 11.16 7.47
C VAL A 128 -0.64 11.13 8.95
N PRO A 129 -1.45 10.17 9.43
CA PRO A 129 -1.70 10.01 10.86
C PRO A 129 -0.45 9.58 11.64
N GLY A 130 0.42 8.79 11.01
CA GLY A 130 1.63 8.23 11.60
C GLY A 130 2.59 9.26 12.14
N LYS A 131 2.65 10.45 11.54
CA LYS A 131 3.46 11.56 12.05
C LYS A 131 3.16 11.91 13.51
N ARG A 132 1.88 11.92 13.89
CA ARG A 132 1.49 12.23 15.27
C ARG A 132 2.04 11.18 16.22
N SER A 133 1.86 9.91 15.87
CA SER A 133 2.40 8.78 16.63
C SER A 133 3.92 8.86 16.77
N ASP A 134 4.62 9.06 15.65
CA ASP A 134 6.08 9.11 15.62
C ASP A 134 6.62 10.28 16.45
N ASN A 135 5.92 11.44 16.45
CA ASN A 135 6.27 12.61 17.27
C ASN A 135 6.09 12.38 18.77
N LEU A 136 5.20 11.46 19.19
CA LEU A 136 5.03 11.11 20.61
C LEU A 136 6.25 10.37 21.15
N LEU A 137 6.99 9.66 20.29
CA LEU A 137 8.04 8.73 20.68
C LEU A 137 9.40 9.38 20.98
N ARG A 138 9.58 10.70 20.88
CA ARG A 138 10.79 11.47 21.27
C ARG A 138 12.14 10.71 21.13
N VAL A 139 12.94 10.59 22.20
CA VAL A 139 14.38 10.19 22.16
C VAL A 139 14.57 8.66 21.95
N GLY A 140 13.58 7.85 22.29
CA GLY A 140 13.42 6.45 21.92
C GLY A 140 14.16 5.43 22.78
N GLU A 141 13.77 5.22 24.04
CA GLU A 141 14.13 4.01 24.77
C GLU A 141 13.56 2.75 24.10
N ALA A 142 14.42 1.77 23.83
CA ALA A 142 14.11 0.54 23.11
C ALA A 142 13.79 0.67 21.60
N ARG A 143 14.16 1.79 20.95
CA ARG A 143 13.98 2.03 19.50
C ARG A 143 14.49 0.88 18.60
N THR A 144 15.71 0.41 18.82
CA THR A 144 16.29 -0.71 18.03
C THR A 144 15.48 -1.99 18.19
N LYS A 145 15.01 -2.28 19.41
CA LYS A 145 14.19 -3.46 19.71
C LYS A 145 12.83 -3.36 19.02
N SER A 146 12.21 -2.17 19.08
CA SER A 146 10.94 -1.85 18.42
C SER A 146 11.02 -2.13 16.91
N PHE A 147 12.06 -1.60 16.25
CA PHE A 147 12.24 -1.78 14.81
C PHE A 147 12.60 -3.22 14.44
N ALA A 148 13.40 -3.93 15.25
CA ALA A 148 13.72 -5.33 15.04
C ALA A 148 12.47 -6.22 15.09
N ILE A 149 11.60 -6.02 16.08
CA ILE A 149 10.32 -6.74 16.20
C ILE A 149 9.43 -6.42 15.00
N MET A 150 9.29 -5.15 14.62
CA MET A 150 8.51 -4.75 13.45
C MET A 150 9.03 -5.40 12.16
N SER A 151 10.35 -5.47 11.98
CA SER A 151 10.97 -6.06 10.78
C SER A 151 10.72 -7.57 10.70
N LEU A 152 10.88 -8.29 11.82
CA LEU A 152 10.60 -9.72 11.89
C LEU A 152 9.11 -10.02 11.65
N LEU A 153 8.24 -9.20 12.22
CA LEU A 153 6.79 -9.31 12.03
C LEU A 153 6.39 -8.97 10.58
N THR A 154 7.06 -7.99 9.96
CA THR A 154 6.86 -7.67 8.54
C THR A 154 7.19 -8.88 7.66
N LEU A 155 8.35 -9.52 7.87
CA LEU A 155 8.73 -10.73 7.14
C LEU A 155 7.71 -11.85 7.33
N ALA A 156 7.31 -12.13 8.58
CA ALA A 156 6.34 -13.17 8.87
C ALA A 156 4.98 -12.92 8.20
N ILE A 157 4.47 -11.68 8.26
CA ILE A 157 3.20 -11.29 7.65
C ILE A 157 3.28 -11.37 6.12
N LEU A 158 4.37 -10.88 5.52
CA LEU A 158 4.57 -10.95 4.07
C LEU A 158 4.57 -12.39 3.58
N ILE A 159 5.34 -13.27 4.20
CA ILE A 159 5.39 -14.69 3.81
C ILE A 159 4.01 -15.33 4.02
N PHE A 160 3.41 -15.16 5.18
CA PHE A 160 2.17 -15.88 5.52
C PHE A 160 0.98 -15.41 4.69
N ILE A 161 0.70 -14.11 4.67
CA ILE A 161 -0.49 -13.58 3.99
C ILE A 161 -0.34 -13.71 2.47
N THR A 162 0.85 -13.42 1.90
CA THR A 162 1.05 -13.56 0.45
C THR A 162 0.95 -15.01 0.01
N SER A 163 1.52 -15.95 0.77
CA SER A 163 1.36 -17.39 0.52
C SER A 163 -0.10 -17.81 0.58
N PHE A 164 -0.83 -17.34 1.60
CA PHE A 164 -2.24 -17.66 1.76
C PHE A 164 -3.09 -17.10 0.62
N MET A 165 -2.82 -15.87 0.17
CA MET A 165 -3.49 -15.27 -0.98
C MET A 165 -3.26 -16.05 -2.27
N LEU A 166 -2.00 -16.41 -2.55
CA LEU A 166 -1.65 -17.20 -3.73
C LEU A 166 -2.26 -18.60 -3.68
N GLN A 167 -2.21 -19.29 -2.54
CA GLN A 167 -2.78 -20.63 -2.39
C GLN A 167 -4.29 -20.67 -2.64
N ASN A 168 -5.00 -19.56 -2.40
CA ASN A 168 -6.44 -19.42 -2.68
C ASN A 168 -6.75 -19.12 -4.17
N THR A 169 -5.75 -19.15 -5.05
CA THR A 169 -5.95 -19.08 -6.51
C THR A 169 -5.93 -20.48 -7.13
N THR A 170 -6.64 -20.67 -8.23
CA THR A 170 -6.74 -21.98 -8.89
C THR A 170 -5.38 -22.52 -9.34
N GLU A 171 -4.52 -21.63 -9.84
CA GLU A 171 -3.23 -21.90 -10.46
C GLU A 171 -2.17 -22.34 -9.44
N TYR A 172 -2.25 -21.83 -8.21
CA TYR A 172 -1.28 -22.09 -7.15
C TYR A 172 -1.87 -22.93 -5.99
N SER A 173 -3.08 -23.46 -6.17
CA SER A 173 -3.77 -24.31 -5.19
C SER A 173 -3.09 -25.67 -4.93
N THR A 174 -2.25 -26.13 -5.87
CA THR A 174 -1.56 -27.42 -5.79
C THR A 174 -0.04 -27.26 -5.75
N GLY A 175 0.62 -28.14 -4.99
CA GLY A 175 2.08 -28.09 -4.80
C GLY A 175 2.53 -26.93 -3.91
N ASN A 176 3.84 -26.60 -3.97
CA ASN A 176 4.48 -25.60 -3.10
C ASN A 176 4.84 -24.29 -3.83
N ARG A 177 4.38 -24.12 -5.07
CA ARG A 177 4.76 -22.95 -5.89
C ARG A 177 4.27 -21.64 -5.26
N TYR A 178 3.11 -21.63 -4.59
CA TYR A 178 2.62 -20.45 -3.86
C TYR A 178 3.64 -19.94 -2.82
N LEU A 179 4.37 -20.86 -2.16
CA LEU A 179 5.36 -20.52 -1.14
C LEU A 179 6.63 -19.96 -1.78
N GLU A 180 7.07 -20.55 -2.90
CA GLU A 180 8.22 -20.07 -3.66
C GLU A 180 8.00 -18.63 -4.16
N GLU A 181 6.86 -18.37 -4.82
CA GLU A 181 6.53 -17.03 -5.33
C GLU A 181 6.40 -16.01 -4.18
N SER A 182 5.77 -16.41 -3.06
CA SER A 182 5.68 -15.58 -1.85
C SER A 182 7.06 -15.24 -1.26
N LEU A 183 7.99 -16.18 -1.24
CA LEU A 183 9.37 -15.94 -0.81
C LEU A 183 10.10 -14.99 -1.75
N TRP A 184 9.94 -15.11 -3.06
CA TRP A 184 10.51 -14.17 -4.03
C TRP A 184 9.98 -12.76 -3.84
N LEU A 185 8.65 -12.60 -3.72
CA LEU A 185 8.03 -11.30 -3.46
C LEU A 185 8.51 -10.68 -2.15
N THR A 186 8.62 -11.50 -1.09
CA THR A 186 9.13 -11.05 0.22
C THR A 186 10.61 -10.67 0.14
N ALA A 187 11.43 -11.43 -0.59
CA ALA A 187 12.84 -11.15 -0.78
C ALA A 187 13.03 -9.81 -1.52
N SER A 188 12.28 -9.56 -2.59
CA SER A 188 12.28 -8.29 -3.32
C SER A 188 11.92 -7.12 -2.40
N PHE A 189 10.86 -7.25 -1.59
CA PHE A 189 10.51 -6.24 -0.58
C PHE A 189 11.64 -6.00 0.42
N THR A 190 12.29 -7.06 0.90
CA THR A 190 13.35 -6.97 1.91
C THR A 190 14.61 -6.29 1.37
N ILE A 191 14.97 -6.56 0.11
CA ILE A 191 16.07 -5.87 -0.58
C ILE A 191 15.77 -4.37 -0.67
N MET A 192 14.56 -4.02 -1.10
CA MET A 192 14.13 -2.61 -1.18
C MET A 192 14.15 -1.92 0.19
N LEU A 193 13.64 -2.59 1.23
CA LEU A 193 13.67 -2.08 2.60
C LEU A 193 15.12 -1.86 3.04
N SER A 194 16.01 -2.83 2.78
CA SER A 194 17.41 -2.73 3.16
C SER A 194 18.10 -1.52 2.51
N ILE A 195 17.85 -1.26 1.22
CA ILE A 195 18.39 -0.09 0.50
C ILE A 195 17.85 1.21 1.10
N THR A 196 16.54 1.31 1.30
CA THR A 196 15.91 2.53 1.83
C THR A 196 16.33 2.85 3.26
N GLN A 197 16.59 1.84 4.09
CA GLN A 197 17.09 2.03 5.46
C GLN A 197 18.53 2.57 5.54
N ILE A 198 19.27 2.60 4.42
CA ILE A 198 20.57 3.28 4.36
C ILE A 198 20.38 4.80 4.19
N LEU A 199 19.28 5.26 3.58
CA LEU A 199 19.05 6.67 3.26
C LEU A 199 19.07 7.62 4.47
N PRO A 200 18.51 7.28 5.64
CA PRO A 200 18.68 8.08 6.85
C PRO A 200 20.14 8.36 7.20
N ARG A 201 21.04 7.40 6.97
CA ARG A 201 22.48 7.55 7.24
C ARG A 201 23.16 8.56 6.32
N TYR A 202 22.58 8.80 5.15
CA TYR A 202 23.04 9.83 4.20
C TYR A 202 22.36 11.19 4.40
N GLY A 203 21.60 11.37 5.49
CA GLY A 203 20.96 12.64 5.83
C GLY A 203 19.54 12.80 5.30
N PHE A 204 18.93 11.76 4.70
CA PHE A 204 17.50 11.77 4.37
C PHE A 204 16.64 11.37 5.59
N ASP A 205 16.77 12.14 6.66
CA ASP A 205 16.16 11.91 7.99
C ASP A 205 15.32 13.13 8.43
N GLY A 206 14.32 13.48 7.63
CA GLY A 206 13.42 14.62 7.92
C GLY A 206 12.27 14.30 8.88
N ALA A 207 12.07 13.03 9.22
CA ALA A 207 10.94 12.55 10.03
C ALA A 207 11.39 12.29 11.48
N ALA A 208 10.47 12.38 12.45
CA ALA A 208 10.80 12.07 13.85
C ALA A 208 11.30 10.63 14.06
N ARG A 209 10.82 9.69 13.22
CA ARG A 209 11.21 8.28 13.18
C ARG A 209 11.56 7.86 11.75
N PRO A 210 12.78 8.14 11.27
CA PRO A 210 13.20 7.82 9.90
C PRO A 210 13.01 6.35 9.54
N GLU A 211 13.34 5.43 10.43
CA GLU A 211 13.28 3.98 10.17
C GLU A 211 11.84 3.52 9.88
N TYR A 212 10.86 4.01 10.63
CA TYR A 212 9.45 3.72 10.41
C TYR A 212 8.89 4.48 9.22
N TRP A 213 9.34 5.71 9.00
CA TRP A 213 8.96 6.48 7.82
C TRP A 213 9.42 5.78 6.54
N TRP A 214 10.69 5.38 6.44
CA TRP A 214 11.23 4.66 5.28
C TRP A 214 10.65 3.25 5.12
N LEU A 215 10.28 2.57 6.22
CA LEU A 215 9.50 1.34 6.14
C LEU A 215 8.14 1.61 5.46
N ARG A 216 7.40 2.65 5.89
CA ARG A 216 6.12 3.03 5.27
C ARG A 216 6.28 3.47 3.81
N ILE A 217 7.36 4.18 3.46
CA ILE A 217 7.68 4.54 2.06
C ILE A 217 7.98 3.29 1.24
N THR A 218 8.66 2.29 1.80
CA THR A 218 8.89 1.01 1.12
C THR A 218 7.57 0.27 0.90
N ILE A 219 6.71 0.18 1.92
CA ILE A 219 5.35 -0.39 1.80
C ILE A 219 4.55 0.33 0.70
N LEU A 220 4.68 1.65 0.60
CA LEU A 220 3.99 2.47 -0.40
C LEU A 220 4.41 2.11 -1.84
N PHE A 221 5.71 2.04 -2.10
CA PHE A 221 6.23 1.89 -3.47
C PHE A 221 6.58 0.46 -3.90
N ALA A 222 6.71 -0.47 -2.95
CA ALA A 222 7.09 -1.85 -3.25
C ALA A 222 6.20 -2.56 -4.27
N PRO A 223 4.86 -2.49 -4.21
CA PRO A 223 4.02 -3.16 -5.22
C PRO A 223 4.36 -2.71 -6.63
N ALA A 224 4.54 -1.41 -6.85
CA ALA A 224 4.81 -0.86 -8.17
C ALA A 224 6.20 -1.25 -8.70
N LEU A 225 7.22 -1.17 -7.84
CA LEU A 225 8.60 -1.49 -8.21
C LEU A 225 8.80 -2.99 -8.44
N ILE A 226 8.18 -3.84 -7.62
CA ILE A 226 8.27 -5.30 -7.80
C ILE A 226 7.48 -5.71 -9.05
N TYR A 227 6.37 -5.04 -9.36
CA TYR A 227 5.55 -5.36 -10.54
C TYR A 227 6.32 -5.30 -11.85
N TRP A 228 7.31 -4.39 -11.98
CA TRP A 228 8.18 -4.34 -13.15
C TRP A 228 8.92 -5.65 -13.45
N PHE A 229 9.17 -6.47 -12.43
CA PHE A 229 9.91 -7.72 -12.55
C PHE A 229 9.02 -8.95 -12.33
N ASN A 230 7.92 -8.80 -11.59
CA ASN A 230 7.02 -9.88 -11.26
C ASN A 230 5.57 -9.38 -11.15
N HIS A 231 4.72 -9.79 -12.11
CA HIS A 231 3.30 -9.44 -12.16
C HIS A 231 2.50 -9.86 -10.89
N LEU A 232 2.98 -10.86 -10.15
CA LEU A 232 2.38 -11.30 -8.89
C LEU A 232 2.54 -10.29 -7.74
N ALA A 233 3.24 -9.17 -7.96
CA ALA A 233 3.43 -8.12 -6.96
C ALA A 233 2.13 -7.60 -6.35
N ILE A 234 0.99 -7.67 -7.06
CA ILE A 234 -0.32 -7.29 -6.51
C ILE A 234 -0.74 -8.14 -5.31
N PHE A 235 -0.30 -9.40 -5.23
CA PHE A 235 -0.63 -10.32 -4.13
C PHE A 235 0.09 -9.96 -2.82
N ILE A 236 1.10 -9.08 -2.86
CA ILE A 236 1.76 -8.57 -1.65
C ILE A 236 0.94 -7.45 -0.96
N ILE A 237 0.03 -6.79 -1.69
CA ILE A 237 -0.72 -5.63 -1.21
C ILE A 237 -1.49 -5.93 0.09
N PRO A 238 -2.22 -7.06 0.22
CA PRO A 238 -2.90 -7.39 1.46
C PRO A 238 -1.97 -7.49 2.67
N ALA A 239 -0.82 -8.15 2.49
CA ALA A 239 0.18 -8.27 3.54
C ALA A 239 0.74 -6.90 3.92
N LEU A 240 1.01 -6.04 2.94
CA LEU A 240 1.47 -4.67 3.16
C LEU A 240 0.46 -3.81 3.92
N TRP A 241 -0.85 -3.95 3.66
CA TRP A 241 -1.88 -3.23 4.42
C TRP A 241 -1.92 -3.66 5.89
N CYS A 242 -1.76 -4.97 6.16
CA CYS A 242 -1.63 -5.49 7.51
C CYS A 242 -0.39 -4.93 8.22
N VAL A 243 0.77 -4.97 7.55
CA VAL A 243 2.02 -4.40 8.07
C VAL A 243 1.87 -2.89 8.33
N ALA A 244 1.35 -2.13 7.36
CA ALA A 244 1.18 -0.68 7.45
C ALA A 244 0.33 -0.31 8.67
N SER A 245 -0.78 -1.01 8.88
CA SER A 245 -1.65 -0.86 10.06
C SER A 245 -0.91 -1.06 11.38
N LEU A 246 0.10 -1.93 11.43
CA LEU A 246 0.88 -2.15 12.65
C LEU A 246 1.98 -1.11 12.83
N THR A 247 2.55 -0.55 11.75
CA THR A 247 3.65 0.43 11.82
C THR A 247 3.32 1.72 12.60
N ILE A 248 2.04 2.07 12.77
CA ILE A 248 1.62 3.27 13.49
C ILE A 248 1.28 3.00 14.97
N VAL A 249 0.98 1.76 15.34
CA VAL A 249 0.55 1.43 16.71
C VAL A 249 1.64 0.68 17.47
N LEU A 250 2.32 -0.26 16.83
CA LEU A 250 3.30 -1.15 17.45
C LEU A 250 4.46 -0.42 18.14
N PRO A 251 5.03 0.68 17.60
CA PRO A 251 6.14 1.37 18.26
C PRO A 251 5.77 1.88 19.65
N ASN A 252 4.55 2.43 19.82
CA ASN A 252 4.04 2.90 21.11
C ASN A 252 3.74 1.78 22.11
N LEU A 253 3.70 0.53 21.67
CA LEU A 253 3.55 -0.62 22.57
C LEU A 253 4.89 -1.12 23.11
N ILE A 254 5.96 -0.97 22.33
CA ILE A 254 7.28 -1.52 22.66
C ILE A 254 8.16 -0.49 23.35
N GLU A 255 8.13 0.75 22.87
CA GLU A 255 8.95 1.85 23.39
C GLU A 255 8.32 2.44 24.66
N GLN A 256 9.18 2.79 25.62
CA GLN A 256 8.74 3.27 26.95
C GLN A 256 8.44 4.76 26.98
N ASP A 257 8.78 5.47 25.89
CA ASP A 257 8.69 6.91 25.78
C ASP A 257 7.32 7.43 25.39
N ALA A 258 6.32 6.57 25.24
CA ALA A 258 4.94 6.99 24.95
C ALA A 258 3.95 6.15 25.75
N LYS A 259 2.77 6.70 26.01
CA LYS A 259 1.67 5.92 26.59
C LYS A 259 1.27 4.84 25.60
N SER A 260 1.07 3.63 26.10
CA SER A 260 0.68 2.51 25.26
C SER A 260 -0.72 2.73 24.67
N PRO A 261 -0.97 2.29 23.43
CA PRO A 261 -2.29 2.31 22.85
C PRO A 261 -3.23 1.40 23.63
N SER A 262 -4.54 1.67 23.54
CA SER A 262 -5.52 0.88 24.27
C SER A 262 -5.45 -0.60 23.86
N LYS A 263 -5.45 -1.51 24.85
CA LYS A 263 -5.44 -2.96 24.60
C LYS A 263 -6.62 -3.40 23.72
N GLN A 264 -7.77 -2.77 23.90
CA GLN A 264 -8.95 -2.97 23.06
C GLN A 264 -8.71 -2.55 21.61
N GLY A 265 -8.06 -1.40 21.37
CA GLY A 265 -7.71 -0.94 20.03
C GLY A 265 -6.77 -1.92 19.31
N ILE A 266 -5.74 -2.40 19.99
CA ILE A 266 -4.82 -3.42 19.42
C ILE A 266 -5.58 -4.71 19.11
N GLY A 267 -6.43 -5.17 20.03
CA GLY A 267 -7.28 -6.35 19.82
C GLY A 267 -8.22 -6.20 18.62
N LEU A 268 -8.81 -5.01 18.42
CA LEU A 268 -9.65 -4.71 17.26
C LEU A 268 -8.86 -4.71 15.95
N ILE A 269 -7.64 -4.18 15.94
CA ILE A 269 -6.78 -4.20 14.74
C ILE A 269 -6.50 -5.66 14.34
N ILE A 270 -5.96 -6.47 15.26
CA ILE A 270 -5.61 -7.87 14.99
C ILE A 270 -6.86 -8.69 14.65
N GLY A 271 -7.94 -8.52 15.42
CA GLY A 271 -9.22 -9.19 15.19
C GLY A 271 -9.80 -8.85 13.82
N SER A 272 -9.75 -7.59 13.40
CA SER A 272 -10.21 -7.18 12.07
C SER A 272 -9.39 -7.80 10.94
N MET A 273 -8.05 -7.85 11.07
CA MET A 273 -7.18 -8.49 10.07
C MET A 273 -7.53 -9.97 9.90
N ILE A 274 -7.65 -10.70 11.01
CA ILE A 274 -7.99 -12.13 10.98
C ILE A 274 -9.39 -12.33 10.39
N LEU A 275 -10.37 -11.55 10.83
CA LEU A 275 -11.74 -11.65 10.34
C LEU A 275 -11.83 -11.39 8.82
N ILE A 276 -11.13 -10.36 8.31
CA ILE A 276 -11.11 -10.05 6.88
C ILE A 276 -10.45 -11.20 6.11
N LEU A 277 -9.33 -11.75 6.58
CA LEU A 277 -8.68 -12.89 5.93
C LEU A 277 -9.61 -14.12 5.88
N ILE A 278 -10.34 -14.40 6.96
CA ILE A 278 -11.31 -15.51 7.00
C ILE A 278 -12.45 -15.28 5.99
N ILE A 279 -13.10 -14.11 6.05
CA ILE A 279 -14.22 -13.78 5.15
C ILE A 279 -13.79 -13.85 3.68
N THR A 280 -12.64 -13.26 3.35
CA THR A 280 -12.15 -13.22 1.97
C THR A 280 -11.68 -14.59 1.47
N SER A 281 -11.12 -15.44 2.34
CA SER A 281 -10.74 -16.82 1.96
C SER A 281 -11.92 -17.71 1.61
N ALA A 282 -13.14 -17.36 2.05
CA ALA A 282 -14.34 -18.10 1.70
C ALA A 282 -14.91 -17.70 0.31
N THR A 283 -14.28 -16.74 -0.38
CA THR A 283 -14.72 -16.26 -1.70
C THR A 283 -13.88 -16.87 -2.82
N ALA A 284 -14.42 -16.89 -4.05
CA ALA A 284 -13.69 -17.40 -5.21
C ALA A 284 -12.45 -16.56 -5.56
N ASN A 285 -12.44 -15.26 -5.24
CA ASN A 285 -11.36 -14.33 -5.57
C ASN A 285 -10.94 -13.54 -4.33
N MET A 286 -10.11 -14.18 -3.51
CA MET A 286 -9.69 -13.64 -2.22
C MET A 286 -9.08 -12.23 -2.31
N LEU A 287 -8.22 -11.96 -3.30
CA LEU A 287 -7.57 -10.66 -3.47
C LEU A 287 -8.59 -9.54 -3.74
N GLY A 288 -9.53 -9.77 -4.65
CA GLY A 288 -10.58 -8.81 -5.01
C GLY A 288 -11.40 -8.37 -3.79
N TYR A 289 -11.92 -9.35 -3.05
CA TYR A 289 -12.70 -9.06 -1.84
C TYR A 289 -11.84 -8.49 -0.69
N PHE A 290 -10.55 -8.81 -0.62
CA PHE A 290 -9.65 -8.16 0.31
C PHE A 290 -9.46 -6.67 -0.02
N ILE A 291 -9.38 -6.27 -1.29
CA ILE A 291 -9.25 -4.86 -1.67
C ILE A 291 -10.45 -4.05 -1.16
N LEU A 292 -11.66 -4.64 -1.19
CA LEU A 292 -12.88 -4.03 -0.68
C LEU A 292 -12.86 -3.85 0.85
N LEU A 293 -12.53 -4.91 1.59
CA LEU A 293 -12.67 -4.94 3.05
C LEU A 293 -11.41 -4.56 3.82
N GLY A 294 -10.23 -4.78 3.24
CA GLY A 294 -8.93 -4.69 3.90
C GLY A 294 -8.61 -3.30 4.45
N SER A 295 -9.17 -2.25 3.84
CA SER A 295 -8.98 -0.87 4.29
C SER A 295 -9.53 -0.61 5.69
N THR A 296 -10.48 -1.42 6.15
CA THR A 296 -11.05 -1.33 7.51
C THR A 296 -9.99 -1.51 8.59
N SER A 297 -9.02 -2.42 8.42
CA SER A 297 -7.91 -2.60 9.37
C SER A 297 -7.03 -1.36 9.50
N MET A 298 -6.77 -0.67 8.38
CA MET A 298 -6.04 0.60 8.35
C MET A 298 -6.84 1.74 9.00
N ILE A 299 -8.17 1.77 8.79
CA ILE A 299 -9.06 2.75 9.43
C ILE A 299 -9.04 2.55 10.96
N ILE A 300 -9.22 1.31 11.43
CA ILE A 300 -9.19 0.99 12.87
C ILE A 300 -7.83 1.36 13.47
N SER A 301 -6.74 1.07 12.76
CA SER A 301 -5.39 1.45 13.17
C SER A 301 -5.22 2.97 13.30
N ASN A 302 -5.67 3.72 12.29
CA ASN A 302 -5.66 5.18 12.31
C ASN A 302 -6.43 5.72 13.53
N VAL A 303 -7.67 5.27 13.74
CA VAL A 303 -8.49 5.69 14.89
C VAL A 303 -7.79 5.36 16.21
N THR A 304 -7.25 4.14 16.35
CA THR A 304 -6.53 3.70 17.55
C THR A 304 -5.32 4.58 17.83
N SER A 305 -4.55 4.94 16.79
CA SER A 305 -3.39 5.83 16.93
C SER A 305 -3.74 7.24 17.40
N GLN A 306 -4.90 7.76 16.99
CA GLN A 306 -5.36 9.10 17.38
C GLN A 306 -5.82 9.17 18.83
N LEU A 307 -6.20 8.02 19.41
CA LEU A 307 -6.60 7.89 20.81
C LEU A 307 -5.42 7.76 21.76
N ILE A 308 -4.18 7.67 21.26
CA ILE A 308 -2.98 7.67 22.10
C ILE A 308 -2.86 9.04 22.78
N PRO A 309 -2.89 9.11 24.12
CA PRO A 309 -2.81 10.38 24.82
C PRO A 309 -1.39 10.97 24.71
N PRO A 310 -1.25 12.29 24.53
CA PRO A 310 0.03 12.95 24.76
C PRO A 310 0.46 12.78 26.23
N HIS A 311 1.76 12.97 26.49
CA HIS A 311 2.30 12.93 27.85
C HIS A 311 1.61 13.91 28.77
#